data_AF-A0A2A5AYD6-F1
#
_entry.id   AF-A0A2A5AYD6-F1
#
_cell.length_a   1.000
_cell.length_b   1.000
_cell.length_c   1.000
_cell.angle_alpha   90.00
_cell.angle_beta   90.00
_cell.angle_gamma   90.00
#
_symmetry.space_group_name_H-M   'P 1'
#
loop_
_entity.id
_entity.type
_entity.pdbx_description
1 polymer ?
#
loop_
_entity_poly.entity_id
_entity_poly.type
_entity_poly.pdbx_seq_one_letter_code
_entity_poly.pdbx_strand_id
1 'polypeptide(L)' 'MKQGIEDMAESLGDALPAKMKQIREEYIPSYQSVGPAGGFAVMMMQHSLTKAEQALSSGDVVEMLEVFAELNAFKL' A
#
# COMPACT_ATOMS: atom_id res chain seq x y z
N MET A 1 29.59 -15.69 -8.88
CA MET A 1 28.55 -15.00 -9.69
C MET A 1 27.21 -15.04 -8.95
N LYS A 2 27.08 -14.35 -7.81
CA LYS A 2 25.87 -14.36 -6.95
C LYS A 2 25.32 -12.95 -6.71
N GLN A 3 25.36 -12.10 -7.74
CA GLN A 3 24.98 -10.70 -7.63
C GLN A 3 24.29 -10.26 -8.93
N GLY A 4 23.16 -10.90 -9.23
CA GLY A 4 22.49 -10.77 -10.51
C GLY A 4 21.17 -9.99 -10.50
N ILE A 5 20.52 -9.79 -9.36
CA ILE A 5 19.13 -9.26 -9.31
C ILE A 5 18.83 -8.56 -7.97
N GLU A 6 19.78 -7.86 -7.35
CA GLU A 6 19.54 -7.18 -6.06
C GLU A 6 18.93 -5.77 -6.21
N ASP A 7 18.76 -5.25 -7.42
CA ASP A 7 18.42 -3.82 -7.61
C ASP A 7 17.65 -3.52 -8.91
N MET A 8 16.74 -4.42 -9.32
CA MET A 8 15.72 -4.01 -10.28
C MET A 8 14.80 -3.06 -9.54
N ALA A 9 14.99 -1.76 -9.70
CA ALA A 9 14.10 -0.72 -9.20
C ALA A 9 12.65 -1.21 -9.37
N GLU A 10 12.03 -1.59 -8.25
CA GLU A 10 10.72 -2.25 -8.26
C GLU A 10 9.77 -1.30 -8.98
N SER A 11 9.21 -1.75 -10.11
CA SER A 11 8.38 -0.87 -10.91
C SER A 11 7.20 -0.43 -10.07
N LEU A 12 6.63 0.75 -10.34
CA LEU A 12 5.42 1.16 -9.63
C LEU A 12 4.29 0.12 -9.76
N GLY A 13 4.24 -0.59 -10.89
CA GLY A 13 3.29 -1.67 -11.13
C GLY A 13 3.47 -2.89 -10.22
N ASP A 14 4.67 -3.11 -9.69
CA ASP A 14 4.96 -4.20 -8.75
C ASP A 14 4.89 -3.70 -7.29
N ALA A 15 5.49 -2.54 -7.02
CA ALA A 15 5.62 -1.97 -5.69
C ALA A 15 4.27 -1.54 -5.09
N LEU A 16 3.37 -0.96 -5.91
CA LEU A 16 2.06 -0.52 -5.43
C LEU A 16 1.19 -1.71 -4.97
N PRO A 17 0.96 -2.77 -5.77
CA PRO A 17 0.26 -3.96 -5.29
C PRO A 17 0.92 -4.63 -4.08
N ALA A 18 2.25 -4.69 -4.03
CA ALA A 18 2.98 -5.24 -2.88
C ALA A 18 2.69 -4.45 -1.60
N LYS A 19 2.71 -3.11 -1.66
CA LYS A 19 2.37 -2.26 -0.52
C LYS A 19 0.91 -2.37 -0.11
N MET A 20 -0.01 -2.45 -1.06
CA MET A 20 -1.43 -2.68 -0.78
C MET A 20 -1.63 -4.00 -0.02
N LYS A 21 -0.95 -5.06 -0.44
CA LYS A 21 -0.96 -6.37 0.25
C LYS A 21 -0.42 -6.26 1.67
N GLN A 22 0.72 -5.59 1.85
CA GLN A 22 1.30 -5.36 3.19
C GLN A 22 0.30 -4.67 4.13
N ILE A 23 -0.37 -3.61 3.67
CA ILE A 23 -1.33 -2.89 4.51
C ILE A 23 -2.51 -3.79 4.91
N ARG A 24 -2.99 -4.62 3.99
CA ARG A 24 -4.09 -5.57 4.25
C ARG A 24 -3.71 -6.67 5.22
N GLU A 25 -2.52 -7.24 5.07
CA GLU A 25 -2.11 -8.44 5.80
C GLU A 25 -1.40 -8.13 7.12
N GLU A 26 -0.73 -6.99 7.23
CA GLU A 26 0.05 -6.61 8.42
C GLU A 26 -0.57 -5.42 9.15
N TYR A 27 -0.85 -4.30 8.47
CA TYR A 27 -1.14 -3.05 9.17
C TYR A 27 -2.56 -3.05 9.72
N ILE A 28 -3.55 -3.35 8.88
CA ILE A 28 -4.96 -3.38 9.27
C ILE A 28 -5.17 -4.34 10.47
N PRO A 29 -4.69 -5.59 10.46
CA PRO A 29 -4.85 -6.50 11.59
C PRO A 29 -4.22 -5.95 12.89
N SER A 30 -3.04 -5.35 12.82
CA SER A 30 -2.41 -4.76 14.00
C SER A 30 -3.20 -3.58 14.56
N TYR A 31 -3.70 -2.67 13.73
CA TYR A 31 -4.56 -1.58 14.21
C TYR A 31 -5.92 -2.07 14.72
N GLN A 32 -6.50 -3.11 14.10
CA GLN A 32 -7.73 -3.75 14.60
C GLN A 32 -7.53 -4.40 15.98
N SER A 33 -6.35 -4.97 16.24
CA SER A 33 -6.03 -5.60 17.53
C SER A 33 -6.04 -4.62 18.72
N VAL A 34 -5.86 -3.32 18.46
CA VAL A 34 -5.97 -2.24 19.46
C VAL A 34 -7.42 -2.01 19.92
N GLY A 35 -8.40 -2.47 19.14
CA GLY A 35 -9.82 -2.25 19.40
C GLY A 35 -10.35 -0.93 18.81
N PRO A 36 -11.42 -0.33 19.38
CA PRO A 36 -12.09 0.83 18.79
C PRO A 36 -11.19 2.05 18.53
N ALA A 37 -10.13 2.22 19.33
CA ALA A 37 -9.15 3.30 19.14
C ALA A 37 -8.38 3.20 17.82
N GLY A 38 -8.20 1.99 17.27
CA GLY A 38 -7.57 1.77 15.96
C GLY A 38 -8.52 1.93 14.77
N GLY A 39 -9.83 2.05 15.00
CA GLY A 39 -10.84 2.01 13.94
C GLY A 39 -10.71 3.14 12.92
N PHE A 40 -10.32 4.34 13.35
CA PHE A 40 -10.11 5.46 12.42
C PHE A 40 -8.94 5.20 11.46
N ALA A 41 -7.82 4.67 11.96
CA ALA A 41 -6.67 4.34 11.12
C ALA A 41 -7.03 3.26 10.09
N VAL A 42 -7.77 2.22 10.51
CA VAL A 42 -8.26 1.16 9.62
C VAL A 42 -9.16 1.73 8.52
N MET A 43 -10.08 2.63 8.86
CA MET A 43 -10.97 3.28 7.88
C MET A 43 -10.15 4.07 6.84
N MET A 44 -9.15 4.83 7.28
CA MET A 44 -8.28 5.59 6.38
C MET A 44 -7.48 4.66 5.45
N MET A 45 -6.91 3.58 5.98
CA MET A 45 -6.19 2.59 5.17
C MET A 45 -7.11 1.95 4.12
N GLN A 46 -8.34 1.59 4.48
CA GLN A 46 -9.31 1.02 3.54
C GLN A 46 -9.65 2.01 2.42
N HIS A 47 -9.84 3.29 2.76
CA HIS A 47 -10.10 4.34 1.77
C HIS A 47 -8.94 4.49 0.77
N SER A 48 -7.70 4.58 1.26
CA SER A 48 -6.52 4.66 0.39
C SER A 48 -6.34 3.40 -0.46
N LEU A 49 -6.64 2.21 0.08
CA LEU A 49 -6.62 0.96 -0.68
C LEU A 49 -7.63 0.96 -1.83
N THR A 50 -8.85 1.46 -1.62
CA THR A 50 -9.86 1.57 -2.68
C THR A 50 -9.43 2.54 -3.78
N LYS A 51 -8.83 3.68 -3.43
CA LYS A 51 -8.23 4.58 -4.43
C LYS A 51 -7.13 3.90 -5.23
N ALA A 52 -6.28 3.12 -4.58
CA ALA A 52 -5.19 2.42 -5.25
C ALA A 52 -5.69 1.37 -6.25
N GLU A 53 -6.79 0.66 -5.92
CA GLU A 53 -7.45 -0.24 -6.86
C GLU A 53 -7.99 0.51 -8.09
N GLN A 54 -8.60 1.68 -7.87
CA GLN A 54 -9.12 2.51 -8.96
C GLN A 54 -7.98 3.01 -9.87
N ALA A 55 -6.90 3.55 -9.30
CA ALA A 55 -5.73 4.02 -10.03
C ALA A 55 -5.05 2.90 -10.85
N LEU A 56 -4.93 1.70 -10.27
CA LEU A 56 -4.40 0.54 -10.98
C LEU A 56 -5.30 0.12 -12.15
N SER A 57 -6.62 0.16 -11.95
CA SER A 57 -7.58 -0.23 -12.98
C SER A 57 -7.67 0.77 -14.13
N SER A 58 -7.48 2.07 -13.85
CA SER A 58 -7.47 3.13 -14.85
C SER A 58 -6.14 3.17 -15.62
N GLY A 59 -5.06 2.70 -15.01
CA GLY A 59 -3.70 2.82 -15.54
C GLY A 59 -3.14 4.25 -15.46
N ASP A 60 -3.78 5.13 -14.66
CA ASP A 60 -3.30 6.48 -14.43
C ASP A 60 -2.04 6.44 -13.55
N VAL A 61 -0.88 6.57 -14.19
CA VAL A 61 0.42 6.48 -13.52
C VAL A 61 0.62 7.61 -12.49
N VAL A 62 0.02 8.79 -12.70
CA VAL A 62 0.15 9.90 -11.75
C VAL A 62 -0.66 9.59 -10.50
N GLU A 63 -1.91 9.14 -10.66
CA GLU A 63 -2.75 8.73 -9.54
C GLU A 63 -2.14 7.55 -8.78
N MET A 64 -1.54 6.60 -9.50
CA MET A 64 -0.81 5.47 -8.90
C MET A 64 0.38 5.95 -8.05
N LEU A 65 1.13 6.97 -8.47
CA LEU A 65 2.24 7.54 -7.69
C LEU A 65 1.73 8.24 -6.42
N GLU A 66 0.67 9.03 -6.55
CA GLU A 66 0.08 9.77 -5.44
C GLU A 66 -0.44 8.83 -4.36
N VAL A 67 -1.22 7.82 -4.75
CA VAL A 67 -1.76 6.85 -3.81
C VAL A 67 -0.67 5.94 -3.25
N PHE A 68 0.37 5.62 -4.02
CA PHE A 68 1.52 4.89 -3.48
C PHE A 68 2.25 5.68 -2.39
N ALA A 69 2.41 6.99 -2.57
CA ALA A 69 2.97 7.86 -1.53
C ALA A 69 2.05 7.92 -0.29
N GLU A 70 0.73 8.02 -0.49
CA GLU A 70 -0.28 7.97 0.59
C GLU A 70 -0.16 6.66 1.39
N LEU A 71 -0.11 5.51 0.71
CA LEU A 71 0.02 4.19 1.36
C LEU A 71 1.35 4.04 2.13
N ASN A 72 2.44 4.63 1.65
CA ASN A 72 3.75 4.62 2.34
C ASN A 72 3.82 5.55 3.55
N ALA A 73 2.87 6.49 3.69
CA ALA A 73 2.77 7.34 4.86
C ALA A 73 2.26 6.59 6.10
N PHE A 74 1.47 5.52 5.92
CA PHE A 74 1.08 4.65 7.02
C PHE A 74 2.30 3.97 7.64
N LYS A 75 2.27 3.83 8.96
CA LYS A 75 3.32 3.19 9.76
C LYS A 75 2.68 2.14 10.66
N LEU A 76 3.48 1.19 11.08
CA LEU A 76 3.16 0.24 12.13
C LEU A 76 4.15 0.41 13.28
#